data_AF-A0A2G9C5Z5-F1
#
_entry.id   AF-A0A2G9C5Z5-F1
#
_cell.length_a   1.000
_cell.length_b   1.000
_cell.length_c   1.000
_cell.angle_alpha   90.00
_cell.angle_beta   90.00
_cell.angle_gamma   90.00
#
_symmetry.space_group_name_H-M   'P 1'
#
loop_
_entity.id
_entity.type
_entity.pdbx_description
1 polymer ?
#
loop_
_entity_poly.entity_id
_entity_poly.type
_entity_poly.pdbx_seq_one_letter_code
_entity_poly.pdbx_strand_id
1 'polypeptide(L)'
;MKVCAPLQSVAPWLSGDWTLHAPEFLMSVALARSAGPFVAGYRVRTERVGALLRATVLTDGGDLAASGQAAIDGAFATFDQIVTAEAHRRRGLGRIVMAALTNGALDDGARHGVLVATEAGAALYAVLGWSTVSLVTAASMPVDLG
;
A
#
# COMPACT_ATOMS: atom_id res chain seq x y z
N MET A 1 5.65 -1.93 -15.84
CA MET A 1 6.45 -3.01 -15.24
C MET A 1 7.09 -2.51 -13.94
N LYS A 2 7.20 -3.39 -12.94
CA LYS A 2 8.00 -3.17 -11.72
C LYS A 2 8.85 -4.42 -11.47
N VAL A 3 10.15 -4.24 -11.27
CA VAL A 3 11.10 -5.35 -11.03
C VAL A 3 11.81 -5.12 -9.70
N CYS A 4 11.84 -6.14 -8.84
CA CYS A 4 12.55 -6.10 -7.56
C CYS A 4 14.05 -6.29 -7.77
N ALA A 5 14.68 -5.27 -8.36
CA ALA A 5 16.10 -5.18 -8.61
C ALA A 5 16.48 -3.71 -8.82
N PRO A 6 17.73 -3.33 -8.52
CA PRO A 6 18.19 -1.97 -8.75
C PRO A 6 18.31 -1.67 -10.25
N LEU A 7 18.23 -0.39 -10.61
CA LEU A 7 18.16 0.05 -12.02
C LEU A 7 19.29 -0.52 -12.88
N GLN A 8 20.53 -0.55 -12.37
CA GLN A 8 21.69 -1.06 -13.10
C GLN A 8 21.55 -2.54 -13.52
N SER A 9 20.76 -3.33 -12.79
CA SER A 9 20.52 -4.74 -13.12
C SER A 9 19.41 -4.91 -14.16
N VAL A 10 18.52 -3.91 -14.29
CA VAL A 10 17.33 -3.96 -15.15
C VAL A 10 17.54 -3.21 -16.46
N ALA A 11 18.19 -2.04 -16.42
CA ALA A 11 18.37 -1.16 -17.57
C ALA A 11 18.99 -1.84 -18.82
N PRO A 12 19.98 -2.75 -18.71
CA PRO A 12 20.53 -3.44 -19.87
C PRO A 12 19.52 -4.30 -20.65
N TRP A 13 18.38 -4.64 -20.03
CA TRP A 13 17.34 -5.49 -20.61
C TRP A 13 16.15 -4.69 -21.18
N LEU A 14 16.15 -3.37 -21.03
CA LEU A 14 15.09 -2.50 -21.52
C LEU A 14 15.47 -1.94 -22.90
N SER A 15 14.53 -2.00 -23.85
CA SER A 15 14.67 -1.27 -25.12
C SER A 15 14.53 0.24 -24.89
N GLY A 16 14.90 1.04 -25.90
CA GLY A 16 14.86 2.51 -25.80
C GLY A 16 13.46 3.10 -25.59
N ASP A 17 12.39 2.35 -25.85
CA ASP A 17 11.01 2.82 -25.77
C ASP A 17 10.44 2.81 -24.34
N TRP A 18 11.21 2.31 -23.37
CA TRP A 18 10.81 2.28 -21.97
C TRP A 18 11.09 3.63 -21.29
N THR A 19 10.06 4.20 -20.68
CA THR A 19 10.19 5.31 -19.74
C THR A 19 10.49 4.76 -18.35
N LEU A 20 11.64 5.13 -17.80
CA LEU A 20 12.02 4.83 -16.42
C LEU A 20 11.36 5.81 -15.45
N HIS A 21 10.92 5.30 -14.30
CA HIS A 21 10.33 6.10 -13.23
C HIS A 21 11.31 6.26 -12.06
N ALA A 22 10.97 7.15 -11.13
CA ALA A 22 11.69 7.31 -9.88
C ALA A 22 11.80 5.96 -9.14
N PRO A 23 12.91 5.71 -8.41
CA PRO A 23 13.10 4.47 -7.69
C PRO A 23 12.02 4.26 -6.64
N GLU A 24 11.58 3.02 -6.52
CA GLU A 24 10.63 2.58 -5.50
C GLU A 24 11.27 1.50 -4.61
N PHE A 25 10.57 1.15 -3.53
CA PHE A 25 11.07 0.26 -2.50
C PHE A 25 10.02 -0.79 -2.19
N LEU A 26 10.35 -2.06 -2.41
CA LEU A 26 9.57 -3.17 -1.87
C LEU A 26 9.85 -3.22 -0.37
N MET A 27 8.80 -3.12 0.45
CA MET A 27 8.91 -3.16 1.89
C MET A 27 8.04 -4.26 2.48
N SER A 28 8.47 -4.77 3.64
CA SER A 28 7.71 -5.77 4.38
C SER A 28 7.73 -5.52 5.88
N VAL A 29 6.72 -6.06 6.57
CA VAL A 29 6.60 -6.06 8.02
C VAL A 29 5.97 -7.38 8.49
N ALA A 30 6.33 -7.84 9.69
CA ALA A 30 5.54 -8.85 10.38
C ALA A 30 4.23 -8.21 10.87
N LEU A 31 3.08 -8.76 10.45
CA LEU A 31 1.78 -8.23 10.85
C LEU A 31 1.53 -8.53 12.33
N ALA A 32 1.07 -7.51 13.05
CA ALA A 32 0.62 -7.62 14.42
C ALA A 32 -0.74 -6.94 14.56
N ARG A 33 -1.63 -7.53 15.36
CA ARG A 33 -2.96 -6.97 15.62
C ARG A 33 -2.80 -5.55 16.16
N SER A 34 -3.58 -4.62 15.61
CA SER A 34 -3.52 -3.22 15.97
C SER A 34 -4.92 -2.68 16.19
N ALA A 35 -5.17 -2.06 17.34
CA ALA A 35 -6.45 -1.39 17.58
C ALA A 35 -6.65 -0.16 16.65
N GLY A 36 -5.57 0.35 16.04
CA GLY A 36 -5.58 1.61 15.31
C GLY A 36 -5.83 2.82 16.22
N PRO A 37 -5.54 4.06 15.78
CA PRO A 37 -5.94 5.24 16.52
C PRO A 37 -7.47 5.44 16.39
N PHE A 38 -8.13 5.77 17.50
CA PHE A 38 -9.51 6.27 17.45
C PHE A 38 -9.50 7.76 17.10
N VAL A 39 -10.32 8.15 16.13
CA VAL A 39 -10.50 9.55 15.74
C VAL A 39 -12.00 9.83 15.66
N ALA A 40 -12.50 10.70 16.53
CA ALA A 40 -13.90 11.09 16.56
C ALA A 40 -14.35 11.69 15.21
N GLY A 41 -15.61 11.48 14.85
CA GLY A 41 -16.18 11.96 13.59
C GLY A 41 -15.91 11.06 12.37
N TYR A 42 -15.28 9.91 12.58
CA TYR A 42 -14.99 8.93 11.54
C TYR A 42 -15.41 7.52 11.93
N ARG A 43 -15.87 6.76 10.93
CA ARG A 43 -16.22 5.34 11.05
C ARG A 43 -15.41 4.52 10.05
N VAL A 44 -14.87 3.40 10.52
CA VAL A 44 -14.14 2.44 9.68
C VAL A 44 -15.08 1.34 9.23
N ARG A 45 -14.98 0.93 7.97
CA ARG A 45 -15.61 -0.26 7.43
C ARG A 45 -14.58 -1.11 6.70
N THR A 46 -14.67 -2.41 6.86
CA THR A 46 -13.89 -3.39 6.10
C THR A 46 -14.83 -4.33 5.37
N GLU A 47 -14.56 -4.59 4.11
CA GLU A 47 -15.37 -5.48 3.27
C GLU A 47 -14.51 -6.26 2.28
N ARG A 48 -14.98 -7.43 1.87
CA ARG A 48 -14.34 -8.21 0.81
C ARG A 48 -14.92 -7.82 -0.55
N VAL A 49 -14.06 -7.49 -1.51
CA VAL A 49 -14.42 -7.16 -2.88
C VAL A 49 -13.65 -8.10 -3.80
N GLY A 50 -14.30 -9.21 -4.18
CA GLY A 50 -13.64 -10.30 -4.90
C GLY A 50 -12.46 -10.86 -4.09
N ALA A 51 -11.26 -10.82 -4.64
CA ALA A 51 -10.03 -11.28 -3.98
C ALA A 51 -9.39 -10.23 -3.05
N LEU A 52 -9.95 -9.02 -2.94
CA LEU A 52 -9.38 -7.93 -2.17
C LEU A 52 -10.12 -7.75 -0.84
N LEU A 53 -9.38 -7.48 0.22
CA LEU A 53 -9.90 -6.84 1.42
C LEU A 53 -9.82 -5.32 1.22
N ARG A 54 -10.94 -4.62 1.36
CA ARG A 54 -11.00 -3.16 1.27
C ARG A 54 -11.35 -2.56 2.62
N ALA A 55 -10.62 -1.52 3.01
CA ALA A 55 -10.93 -0.71 4.18
C ALA A 55 -11.31 0.71 3.72
N THR A 56 -12.38 1.25 4.28
CA THR A 56 -12.82 2.62 4.06
C THR A 56 -13.02 3.32 5.40
N VAL A 57 -12.73 4.61 5.43
CA VAL A 57 -12.99 5.51 6.54
C VAL A 57 -13.95 6.57 6.04
N LEU A 58 -15.13 6.61 6.63
CA LEU A 58 -16.20 7.55 6.29
C LEU A 58 -16.33 8.60 7.37
N THR A 59 -16.72 9.82 7.02
CA THR A 59 -17.19 10.81 8.00
C THR A 59 -18.54 10.38 8.57
N ASP A 60 -18.98 10.99 9.67
CA ASP A 60 -20.35 10.77 10.20
C ASP A 60 -21.45 11.15 9.17
N GLY A 61 -21.14 12.05 8.24
CA GLY A 61 -22.01 12.42 7.11
C GLY A 61 -21.98 11.42 5.95
N GLY A 62 -21.11 10.42 5.99
CA GLY A 62 -20.99 9.38 4.96
C GLY A 62 -19.95 9.63 3.87
N ASP A 63 -19.22 10.75 3.92
CA ASP A 63 -18.21 11.08 2.91
C ASP A 63 -16.96 10.21 3.06
N LEU A 64 -16.37 9.82 1.93
CA LEU A 64 -15.14 9.02 1.92
C LEU A 64 -13.92 9.88 2.31
N ALA A 65 -13.39 9.66 3.51
CA ALA A 65 -12.26 10.41 4.04
C ALA A 65 -10.90 9.71 3.80
N ALA A 66 -10.88 8.38 3.84
CA ALA A 66 -9.71 7.59 3.49
C ALA A 66 -10.10 6.18 3.03
N SER A 67 -9.23 5.53 2.27
CA SER A 67 -9.42 4.14 1.87
C SER A 67 -8.10 3.43 1.63
N GLY A 68 -8.17 2.11 1.49
CA GLY A 68 -7.07 1.26 1.10
C GLY A 68 -7.55 -0.14 0.80
N GLN A 69 -6.67 -0.94 0.21
CA GLN A 69 -6.97 -2.34 -0.06
C GLN A 69 -5.76 -3.24 0.19
N ALA A 70 -6.02 -4.52 0.42
CA ALA A 70 -5.02 -5.55 0.52
C ALA A 70 -5.44 -6.78 -0.30
N ALA A 71 -4.52 -7.30 -1.12
CA ALA A 71 -4.62 -8.62 -1.71
C ALA A 71 -3.93 -9.63 -0.79
N ILE A 72 -4.57 -10.76 -0.54
CA ILE A 72 -4.06 -11.77 0.42
C ILE A 72 -3.76 -13.06 -0.34
N ASP A 73 -2.54 -13.56 -0.18
CA ASP A 73 -2.07 -14.81 -0.78
C ASP A 73 -1.20 -15.58 0.23
N GLY A 74 -1.71 -16.70 0.71
CA GLY A 74 -1.08 -17.50 1.77
C GLY A 74 -0.73 -16.66 3.01
N ALA A 75 0.55 -16.62 3.34
CA ALA A 75 1.06 -15.88 4.49
C ALA A 75 1.30 -14.38 4.22
N PHE A 76 1.02 -13.87 3.02
CA PHE A 76 1.34 -12.50 2.62
C PHE A 76 0.08 -11.68 2.33
N ALA A 77 0.12 -10.41 2.71
CA ALA A 77 -0.87 -9.41 2.35
C ALA A 77 -0.19 -8.22 1.66
N THR A 78 -0.53 -7.98 0.40
CA THR A 78 -0.02 -6.85 -0.38
C THR A 78 -0.94 -5.65 -0.22
N PHE A 79 -0.47 -4.61 0.47
CA PHE A 79 -1.21 -3.37 0.72
C PHE A 79 -1.04 -2.42 -0.47
N ASP A 80 -2.13 -1.81 -0.91
CA ASP A 80 -2.15 -0.89 -2.04
C ASP A 80 -3.25 0.17 -1.92
N GLN A 81 -3.14 1.24 -2.71
CA GLN A 81 -4.10 2.34 -2.81
C GLN A 81 -4.49 2.96 -1.45
N ILE A 82 -3.53 3.08 -0.53
CA ILE A 82 -3.75 3.75 0.76
C ILE A 82 -3.82 5.26 0.51
N VAL A 83 -5.04 5.82 0.47
CA VAL A 83 -5.29 7.21 0.12
C VAL A 83 -6.10 7.89 1.21
N THR A 84 -5.70 9.11 1.58
CA THR A 84 -6.51 10.00 2.42
C THR A 84 -6.93 11.21 1.58
N ALA A 85 -8.23 11.48 1.53
CA ALA A 85 -8.80 12.62 0.84
C ALA A 85 -8.19 13.93 1.35
N GLU A 86 -7.98 14.89 0.45
CA GLU A 86 -7.19 16.09 0.73
C GLU A 86 -7.68 16.88 1.96
N ALA A 87 -9.00 17.11 2.06
CA ALA A 87 -9.63 17.77 3.20
C ALA A 87 -9.45 17.06 4.55
N HIS A 88 -9.06 15.78 4.53
CA HIS A 88 -8.94 14.91 5.70
C HIS A 88 -7.49 14.46 5.98
N ARG A 89 -6.51 14.97 5.24
CA ARG A 89 -5.08 14.65 5.46
C ARG A 89 -4.60 15.12 6.84
N ARG A 90 -3.49 14.51 7.31
CA ARG A 90 -2.84 14.80 8.60
C ARG A 90 -3.70 14.55 9.85
N ARG A 91 -4.79 13.77 9.73
CA ARG A 91 -5.67 13.35 10.83
C ARG A 91 -5.47 11.91 11.29
N GLY A 92 -4.40 11.24 10.81
CA GLY A 92 -4.11 9.84 11.15
C GLY A 92 -4.95 8.79 10.41
N LEU A 93 -5.82 9.18 9.46
CA LEU A 93 -6.76 8.26 8.80
C LEU A 93 -6.07 7.15 7.98
N GLY A 94 -4.93 7.44 7.35
CA GLY A 94 -4.13 6.39 6.69
C GLY A 94 -3.68 5.30 7.66
N ARG A 95 -3.36 5.65 8.91
CA ARG A 95 -2.98 4.67 9.94
C ARG A 95 -4.18 3.81 10.38
N ILE A 96 -5.38 4.39 10.38
CA ILE A 96 -6.63 3.66 10.61
C ILE A 96 -6.87 2.63 9.51
N VAL A 97 -6.74 3.04 8.24
CA VAL A 97 -6.86 2.12 7.08
C VAL A 97 -5.84 0.98 7.20
N MET A 98 -4.57 1.28 7.46
CA MET A 98 -3.53 0.26 7.61
C MET A 98 -3.82 -0.71 8.76
N ALA A 99 -4.30 -0.24 9.90
CA ALA A 99 -4.67 -1.10 11.03
C ALA A 99 -5.85 -2.02 10.70
N ALA A 100 -6.87 -1.48 10.02
CA ALA A 100 -8.04 -2.25 9.60
C ALA A 100 -7.68 -3.37 8.61
N LEU A 101 -6.88 -3.04 7.58
CA LEU A 101 -6.36 -4.01 6.62
C LEU A 101 -5.45 -5.04 7.29
N THR A 102 -4.59 -4.62 8.22
CA THR A 102 -3.72 -5.54 8.99
C THR A 102 -4.54 -6.55 9.78
N ASN A 103 -5.57 -6.10 10.50
CA ASN A 103 -6.41 -6.99 11.29
C ASN A 103 -7.17 -7.99 10.42
N GLY A 104 -7.78 -7.53 9.33
CA GLY A 104 -8.49 -8.43 8.42
C GLY A 104 -7.56 -9.39 7.68
N ALA A 105 -6.36 -8.95 7.30
CA ALA A 105 -5.34 -9.83 6.71
C ALA A 105 -4.88 -10.92 7.71
N LEU A 106 -4.72 -10.58 8.98
CA LEU A 106 -4.42 -11.55 10.04
C LEU A 106 -5.54 -12.58 10.23
N ASP A 107 -6.80 -12.13 10.19
CA ASP A 107 -7.99 -12.99 10.26
C ASP A 107 -8.03 -14.00 9.09
N ASP A 108 -7.52 -13.59 7.91
CA ASP A 108 -7.40 -14.44 6.72
C ASP A 108 -6.12 -15.29 6.66
N GLY A 109 -5.30 -15.28 7.72
CA GLY A 109 -4.10 -16.13 7.80
C GLY A 109 -2.80 -15.50 7.33
N ALA A 110 -2.82 -14.26 6.83
CA ALA A 110 -1.59 -13.55 6.49
C ALA A 110 -0.75 -13.27 7.75
N ARG A 111 0.57 -13.25 7.60
CA ARG A 111 1.55 -12.98 8.66
C ARG A 111 2.54 -11.90 8.28
N HIS A 112 2.68 -11.62 6.98
CA HIS A 112 3.59 -10.62 6.45
C HIS A 112 2.83 -9.59 5.61
N GLY A 113 3.03 -8.32 5.90
CA GLY A 113 2.61 -7.23 5.05
C GLY A 113 3.66 -6.97 3.99
N VAL A 114 3.24 -6.64 2.78
CA VAL A 114 4.10 -6.24 1.66
C VAL A 114 3.50 -5.00 1.00
N LEU A 115 4.34 -4.06 0.59
CA LEU A 115 3.94 -2.92 -0.24
C LEU A 115 5.11 -2.44 -1.10
N VAL A 116 4.79 -1.65 -2.12
CA VAL A 116 5.79 -0.87 -2.86
C VAL A 116 5.57 0.60 -2.54
N ALA A 117 6.63 1.29 -2.11
CA ALA A 117 6.59 2.70 -1.75
C ALA A 117 7.51 3.54 -2.63
N THR A 118 7.12 4.80 -2.84
CA THR A 118 8.06 5.85 -3.27
C THR A 118 9.09 6.12 -2.17
N GLU A 119 10.14 6.89 -2.45
CA GLU A 119 11.13 7.27 -1.43
C GLU A 119 10.52 7.95 -0.21
N ALA A 120 9.64 8.94 -0.41
CA ALA A 120 8.92 9.60 0.67
C ALA A 120 8.00 8.64 1.44
N GLY A 121 7.37 7.70 0.73
CA GLY A 121 6.57 6.65 1.35
C GLY A 121 7.42 5.68 2.18
N ALA A 122 8.61 5.32 1.70
CA ALA A 122 9.51 4.39 2.39
C ALA A 122 9.99 4.97 3.72
N ALA A 123 10.33 6.27 3.75
CA ALA A 123 10.66 6.97 4.99
C ALA A 123 9.49 6.95 5.99
N LEU A 124 8.26 7.15 5.52
CA LEU A 124 7.05 7.04 6.36
C LEU A 124 6.87 5.62 6.91
N TYR A 125 6.94 4.60 6.06
CA TYR A 125 6.70 3.21 6.46
C TYR A 125 7.82 2.66 7.35
N ALA A 126 9.06 3.14 7.20
CA ALA A 126 10.16 2.81 8.12
C ALA A 126 9.84 3.19 9.57
N VAL A 127 9.25 4.37 9.79
CA VAL A 127 8.77 4.80 11.13
C VAL A 127 7.65 3.90 11.66
N LEU A 128 6.92 3.22 10.78
CA LEU A 128 5.88 2.25 11.12
C LEU A 128 6.43 0.83 11.34
N GLY A 129 7.74 0.64 11.32
CA GLY A 129 8.41 -0.65 11.53
C GLY A 129 8.55 -1.50 10.26
N TRP A 130 8.22 -0.96 9.08
CA TRP A 130 8.45 -1.65 7.81
C TRP A 130 9.92 -1.57 7.44
N SER A 131 10.43 -2.64 6.85
CA SER A 131 11.81 -2.72 6.38
C SER A 131 11.85 -2.85 4.86
N THR A 132 12.79 -2.17 4.22
CA THR A 132 13.06 -2.35 2.79
C THR A 132 13.62 -3.74 2.54
N VAL A 133 12.99 -4.48 1.64
CA VAL A 133 13.41 -5.81 1.19
C VAL A 133 14.21 -5.70 -0.11
N SER A 134 13.80 -4.81 -1.02
CA SER A 134 14.47 -4.61 -2.31
C SER A 134 14.23 -3.20 -2.85
N LEU A 135 15.21 -2.70 -3.61
CA LEU A 135 14.96 -1.63 -4.59
C LEU A 135 14.02 -2.16 -5.68
N VAL A 136 13.17 -1.29 -6.19
CA VAL A 136 12.23 -1.59 -7.28
C VAL A 136 12.50 -0.63 -8.43
N THR A 137 12.82 -1.21 -9.59
CA THR A 137 12.86 -0.47 -10.86
C THR A 137 11.47 -0.47 -11.47
N ALA A 138 10.85 0.71 -11.52
CA ALA A 138 9.58 0.93 -12.20
C ALA A 138 9.83 1.50 -13.60
N ALA A 139 9.19 0.92 -14.61
CA ALA A 139 9.29 1.37 -16.00
C ALA A 139 7.96 1.16 -16.72
N SER A 140 7.62 2.03 -17.66
CA SER A 140 6.45 1.87 -18.53
C SER A 140 6.85 2.06 -19.99
N MET A 141 6.28 1.24 -20.86
CA MET A 141 6.34 1.45 -22.30
C MET A 141 5.00 2.06 -22.73
N PRO A 142 4.99 3.02 -23.67
CA PRO A 142 3.75 3.46 -24.31
C PRO A 142 3.02 2.24 -24.88
N VAL A 143 1.70 2.23 -24.73
CA VAL A 143 0.84 1.25 -25.39
C VAL A 143 0.02 2.03 -26.40
N ASP A 144 0.26 1.81 -27.69
CA ASP A 144 -0.63 2.33 -28.72
C ASP A 144 -1.94 1.56 -28.64
N LEU A 145 -2.95 2.20 -28.06
CA LEU A 145 -4.33 1.76 -28.12
C LEU A 145 -4.90 2.35 -29.41
N GLY A 146 -4.76 1.59 -30.51
CA GLY A 146 -5.32 1.94 -31.81
C GLY A 146 -6.84 2.13 -31.80
#